data_AF-A0A544QQ86-F1
#
_entry.id   AF-A0A544QQ86-F1
#
_cell.length_a   1.000
_cell.length_b   1.000
_cell.length_c   1.000
_cell.angle_alpha   90.00
_cell.angle_beta   90.00
_cell.angle_gamma   90.00
#
_symmetry.space_group_name_H-M   'P 1'
#
loop_
_entity.id
_entity.type
_entity.pdbx_description
1 polymer ?
#
loop_
_entity_poly.entity_id
_entity_poly.type
_entity_poly.pdbx_seq_one_letter_code
_entity_poly.pdbx_strand_id
1 'polypeptide(L)'
;MSPPADSPDRPRDRDELAAQLDELESTLTDLRGELRENDRRGPPQPPRLGDLLRFTEEYTIPTLIAALEATIKSLELLQRTLRLADPARAAREEGEAARSRLDAVGTEAGQQLAGALAELRTALAEADLPEDGDSRDLITDARDLTGEIERRLREAEGTVSDQWDRERDGRSRGRQSNAAGTNDGVMIDVSDDGDDGDGGDDSDDSSRSPAADGSNADAPSVDVDAELESIKDELDEAEQAIDDAERDENPDESTDDDDDTDAT
;
A
#
# COMPACT_ATOMS: atom_id res chain seq x y z
N MET A 1 -67.41 22.30 79.93
CA MET A 1 -66.30 21.66 79.21
C MET A 1 -66.69 20.23 78.91
N SER A 2 -67.03 19.93 77.65
CA SER A 2 -67.20 18.54 77.18
C SER A 2 -65.90 18.08 76.50
N PRO A 3 -65.52 16.81 76.61
CA PRO A 3 -64.36 16.26 75.92
C PRO A 3 -64.71 16.04 74.44
N PRO A 4 -63.77 16.16 73.50
CA PRO A 4 -64.00 15.68 72.15
C PRO A 4 -63.79 14.16 72.12
N ALA A 5 -64.87 13.44 71.86
CA ALA A 5 -64.82 12.11 71.27
C ALA A 5 -64.97 12.29 69.76
N ASP A 6 -63.98 11.87 68.98
CA ASP A 6 -64.14 10.97 67.83
C ASP A 6 -62.79 10.77 67.14
N SER A 7 -62.38 9.52 66.94
CA SER A 7 -61.29 9.17 66.04
C SER A 7 -61.73 7.96 65.24
N PRO A 8 -62.41 8.14 64.10
CA PRO A 8 -63.09 7.05 63.41
C PRO A 8 -62.35 6.56 62.15
N ASP A 9 -61.02 6.43 62.13
CA ASP A 9 -60.31 6.00 60.89
C ASP A 9 -59.28 4.85 61.04
N ARG A 10 -59.03 4.33 62.25
CA ARG A 10 -58.06 3.22 62.48
C ARG A 10 -58.29 1.90 61.71
N PRO A 11 -59.52 1.47 61.39
CA PRO A 11 -59.73 0.23 60.62
C PRO A 11 -59.31 0.38 59.16
N ARG A 12 -59.62 1.53 58.52
CA ARG A 12 -59.34 1.78 57.10
C ARG A 12 -57.85 1.88 56.81
N ASP A 13 -57.10 2.58 57.68
CA ASP A 13 -55.65 2.66 57.60
C ASP A 13 -54.97 1.28 57.70
N ARG A 14 -55.57 0.35 58.44
CA ARG A 14 -55.02 -1.00 58.62
C ARG A 14 -55.27 -1.89 57.41
N ASP A 15 -56.42 -1.73 56.75
CA ASP A 15 -56.75 -2.47 55.54
C ASP A 15 -55.94 -1.95 54.33
N GLU A 16 -55.71 -0.65 54.23
CA GLU A 16 -54.82 -0.06 53.22
C GLU A 16 -53.36 -0.47 53.43
N LEU A 17 -52.89 -0.52 54.69
CA LEU A 17 -51.56 -1.03 55.01
C LEU A 17 -51.42 -2.51 54.68
N ALA A 18 -52.45 -3.33 54.90
CA ALA A 18 -52.45 -4.73 54.53
C ALA A 18 -52.35 -4.91 53.01
N ALA A 19 -53.08 -4.11 52.22
CA ALA A 19 -52.99 -4.14 50.77
C ALA A 19 -51.60 -3.74 50.25
N GLN A 20 -50.98 -2.72 50.84
CA GLN A 20 -49.61 -2.29 50.47
C GLN A 20 -48.56 -3.35 50.84
N LEU A 21 -48.76 -4.07 51.94
CA LEU A 21 -47.85 -5.15 52.35
C LEU A 21 -47.98 -6.37 51.43
N ASP A 22 -49.19 -6.73 51.01
CA ASP A 22 -49.41 -7.81 50.03
C ASP A 22 -48.77 -7.46 48.67
N GLU A 23 -48.90 -6.22 48.22
CA GLU A 23 -48.28 -5.75 46.97
C GLU A 23 -46.75 -5.75 47.06
N LEU A 24 -46.20 -5.35 48.22
CA LEU A 24 -44.75 -5.41 48.47
C LEU A 24 -44.25 -6.86 48.55
N GLU A 25 -45.00 -7.77 49.16
CA GLU A 25 -44.66 -9.20 49.23
C GLU A 25 -44.68 -9.86 47.85
N SER A 26 -45.66 -9.51 47.01
CA SER A 26 -45.71 -9.95 45.61
C SER A 26 -44.47 -9.44 44.86
N THR A 27 -44.18 -8.15 44.96
CA THR A 27 -43.04 -7.52 44.25
C THR A 27 -41.70 -8.12 44.70
N LEU A 28 -41.53 -8.38 46.01
CA LEU A 28 -40.33 -9.03 46.53
C LEU A 28 -40.22 -10.50 46.10
N THR A 29 -41.35 -11.20 45.96
CA THR A 29 -41.38 -12.58 45.48
C THR A 29 -40.97 -12.65 44.01
N ASP A 30 -41.47 -11.73 43.19
CA ASP A 30 -41.12 -11.60 41.77
C ASP A 30 -39.64 -11.26 41.60
N LEU A 31 -39.14 -10.23 42.30
CA LEU A 31 -37.74 -9.81 42.23
C LEU A 31 -36.78 -10.91 42.74
N ARG A 32 -37.19 -11.68 43.75
CA ARG A 32 -36.43 -12.84 44.25
C ARG A 32 -36.45 -14.01 43.27
N GLY A 33 -37.54 -14.16 42.51
CA GLY A 33 -37.65 -15.09 41.39
C GLY A 33 -36.66 -14.76 40.28
N GLU A 34 -36.66 -13.49 39.85
CA GLU A 34 -35.74 -12.96 38.84
C GLU A 34 -34.28 -13.07 39.27
N LEU A 35 -33.95 -12.72 40.52
CA LEU A 35 -32.57 -12.82 41.00
C LEU A 35 -32.07 -14.27 41.04
N ARG A 36 -32.92 -15.22 41.49
CA ARG A 36 -32.59 -16.65 41.43
C ARG A 36 -32.47 -17.19 40.01
N GLU A 37 -33.17 -16.60 39.05
CA GLU A 37 -33.06 -16.95 37.63
C GLU A 37 -31.76 -16.40 37.01
N ASN A 38 -31.33 -15.21 37.42
CA ASN A 38 -30.03 -14.65 37.06
C ASN A 38 -28.86 -15.39 37.72
N ASP A 39 -29.00 -15.85 38.97
CA ASP A 39 -27.98 -16.68 39.66
C ASP A 39 -27.77 -18.05 38.97
N ARG A 40 -28.73 -18.52 38.16
CA ARG A 40 -28.59 -19.77 37.37
C ARG A 40 -27.81 -19.56 36.08
N ARG A 41 -27.64 -18.31 35.63
CA ARG A 41 -26.66 -17.93 34.62
C ARG A 41 -25.36 -17.64 35.37
N GLY A 42 -24.57 -18.69 35.56
CA GLY A 42 -23.27 -18.59 36.23
C GLY A 42 -22.38 -17.49 35.62
N PRO A 43 -21.30 -17.07 36.34
CA PRO A 43 -20.41 -16.01 35.90
C PRO A 43 -19.97 -16.23 34.44
N PRO A 44 -19.80 -15.16 33.64
CA PRO A 44 -19.45 -15.27 32.23
C PRO A 44 -18.23 -16.19 32.14
N GLN A 45 -18.41 -17.31 31.44
CA GLN A 45 -17.39 -18.33 31.38
C GLN A 45 -16.17 -17.71 30.70
N PRO A 46 -14.99 -17.70 31.35
CA PRO A 46 -13.81 -17.09 30.74
C PRO A 46 -13.54 -17.77 29.39
N PRO A 47 -13.10 -17.01 28.38
CA PRO A 47 -12.86 -17.55 27.05
C PRO A 47 -11.89 -18.71 27.14
N ARG A 48 -12.15 -19.79 26.42
CA ARG A 48 -11.25 -20.94 26.44
C ARG A 48 -10.00 -20.59 25.64
N LEU A 49 -8.86 -21.22 25.95
CA LEU A 49 -7.63 -21.06 25.16
C LEU A 49 -7.86 -21.33 23.66
N GLY A 50 -8.75 -22.27 23.33
CA GLY A 50 -9.15 -22.54 21.94
C GLY A 50 -9.92 -21.39 21.28
N ASP A 51 -10.63 -20.57 22.04
CA ASP A 51 -11.32 -19.37 21.53
C ASP A 51 -10.33 -18.24 21.27
N LEU A 52 -9.27 -18.11 22.08
CA LEU A 52 -8.17 -17.18 21.83
C LEU A 52 -7.34 -17.59 20.61
N LEU A 53 -7.02 -18.88 20.48
CA LEU A 53 -6.31 -19.40 19.32
C LEU A 53 -7.14 -19.21 18.05
N ARG A 54 -8.45 -19.51 18.10
CA ARG A 54 -9.37 -19.24 16.99
C ARG A 54 -9.48 -17.75 16.69
N PHE A 55 -9.53 -16.87 17.70
CA PHE A 55 -9.54 -15.43 17.49
C PHE A 55 -8.24 -14.92 16.84
N THR A 56 -7.08 -15.45 17.24
CA THR A 56 -5.81 -15.09 16.61
C THR A 56 -5.74 -15.61 15.18
N GLU A 57 -6.27 -16.79 14.89
CA GLU A 57 -6.33 -17.37 13.54
C GLU A 57 -7.31 -16.62 12.63
N GLU A 58 -8.50 -16.27 13.15
CA GLU A 58 -9.59 -15.68 12.37
C GLU A 58 -9.41 -14.17 12.18
N TYR A 59 -8.77 -13.47 13.13
CA TYR A 59 -8.72 -12.01 13.13
C TYR A 59 -7.32 -11.43 13.29
N THR A 60 -6.53 -11.86 14.27
CA THR A 60 -5.24 -11.20 14.56
C THR A 60 -4.17 -11.48 13.51
N ILE A 61 -3.95 -12.75 13.17
CA ILE A 61 -2.95 -13.18 12.19
C ILE A 61 -3.29 -12.60 10.80
N PRO A 62 -4.54 -12.70 10.28
CA PRO A 62 -4.89 -12.08 9.00
C PRO A 62 -4.70 -10.57 9.00
N THR A 63 -5.05 -9.88 10.09
CA THR A 63 -4.85 -8.43 10.21
C THR A 63 -3.37 -8.07 10.20
N LEU A 64 -2.55 -8.83 10.93
CA LEU A 64 -1.10 -8.61 10.98
C LEU A 64 -0.45 -8.88 9.62
N ILE A 65 -0.88 -9.95 8.92
CA ILE A 65 -0.45 -10.23 7.54
C ILE A 65 -0.83 -9.07 6.62
N ALA A 66 -2.07 -8.58 6.70
CA ALA A 66 -2.54 -7.46 5.90
C ALA A 66 -1.74 -6.16 6.16
N ALA A 67 -1.40 -5.90 7.42
CA ALA A 67 -0.54 -4.78 7.79
C ALA A 67 0.87 -4.92 7.18
N LEU A 68 1.46 -6.12 7.26
CA LEU A 68 2.78 -6.40 6.66
C LEU A 68 2.73 -6.35 5.12
N GLU A 69 1.66 -6.82 4.50
CA GLU A 69 1.50 -6.73 3.05
C GLU A 69 1.34 -5.27 2.60
N ALA A 70 0.65 -4.45 3.39
CA ALA A 70 0.55 -3.02 3.14
C ALA A 70 1.90 -2.32 3.31
N THR A 71 2.71 -2.68 4.30
CA THR A 71 4.06 -2.12 4.45
C THR A 71 4.97 -2.54 3.31
N ILE A 72 4.95 -3.82 2.91
CA ILE A 72 5.71 -4.32 1.76
C ILE A 72 5.28 -3.57 0.49
N LYS A 73 3.97 -3.45 0.20
CA LYS A 73 3.47 -2.68 -0.95
C LYS A 73 3.88 -1.20 -0.91
N SER A 74 3.96 -0.61 0.28
CA SER A 74 4.43 0.77 0.45
C SER A 74 5.93 0.90 0.14
N LEU A 75 6.74 -0.08 0.54
CA LEU A 75 8.16 -0.15 0.19
C LEU A 75 8.36 -0.44 -1.31
N GLU A 76 7.56 -1.30 -1.92
CA GLU A 76 7.57 -1.52 -3.37
C GLU A 76 7.18 -0.24 -4.13
N LEU A 77 6.23 0.52 -3.62
CA LEU A 77 5.87 1.83 -4.18
C LEU A 77 7.04 2.80 -4.09
N LEU A 78 7.74 2.87 -2.95
CA LEU A 78 8.95 3.66 -2.78
C LEU A 78 10.08 3.20 -3.71
N GLN A 79 10.26 1.89 -3.89
CA GLN A 79 11.21 1.36 -4.86
C GLN A 79 10.83 1.81 -6.28
N ARG A 80 9.54 1.83 -6.60
CA ARG A 80 9.04 2.27 -7.91
C ARG A 80 9.23 3.77 -8.13
N THR A 81 9.15 4.61 -7.09
CA THR A 81 9.48 6.04 -7.19
C THR A 81 10.99 6.27 -7.32
N LEU A 82 11.82 5.54 -6.58
CA LEU A 82 13.29 5.58 -6.74
C LEU A 82 13.72 5.10 -8.14
N ARG A 83 13.06 4.07 -8.67
CA ARG A 83 13.27 3.59 -10.04
C ARG A 83 12.86 4.62 -11.11
N LEU A 84 11.94 5.53 -10.79
CA LEU A 84 11.56 6.64 -11.67
C LEU A 84 12.61 7.77 -11.66
N ALA A 85 13.39 7.91 -10.58
CA ALA A 85 14.51 8.84 -10.49
C ALA A 85 15.75 8.36 -11.27
N ASP A 86 15.91 7.04 -11.46
CA ASP A 86 16.92 6.45 -12.35
C ASP A 86 16.31 5.60 -13.47
N PRO A 87 15.66 6.24 -14.46
CA PRO A 87 15.03 5.54 -15.59
C PRO A 87 16.07 4.89 -16.52
N ALA A 88 17.32 5.38 -16.51
CA ALA A 88 18.39 4.90 -17.38
C ALA A 88 18.95 3.54 -16.92
N ARG A 89 18.96 3.25 -15.62
CA ARG A 89 19.31 1.93 -15.08
C ARG A 89 18.16 0.93 -15.20
N ALA A 90 16.95 1.39 -14.87
CA ALA A 90 15.69 0.64 -14.97
C ALA A 90 15.33 0.14 -16.38
N ALA A 91 15.65 0.93 -17.42
CA ALA A 91 15.35 0.59 -18.80
C ALA A 91 16.38 -0.36 -19.44
N ARG A 92 17.63 -0.39 -18.92
CA ARG A 92 18.69 -1.29 -19.41
C ARG A 92 18.48 -2.74 -18.96
N GLU A 93 17.92 -2.96 -17.77
CA GLU A 93 17.73 -4.31 -17.20
C GLU A 93 16.42 -5.01 -17.63
N GLU A 94 15.38 -4.26 -18.00
CA GLU A 94 14.02 -4.82 -18.13
C GLU A 94 13.24 -4.36 -19.38
N GLY A 95 13.92 -3.72 -20.34
CA GLY A 95 13.27 -2.90 -21.37
C GLY A 95 12.33 -3.61 -22.35
N GLU A 96 12.62 -4.85 -22.78
CA GLU A 96 11.82 -5.51 -23.83
C GLU A 96 10.87 -6.59 -23.28
N ALA A 97 11.32 -7.39 -22.31
CA ALA A 97 10.51 -8.47 -21.76
C ALA A 97 9.38 -7.97 -20.84
N ALA A 98 9.62 -6.92 -20.04
CA ALA A 98 8.59 -6.36 -19.17
C ALA A 98 7.53 -5.58 -19.95
N ARG A 99 7.90 -4.90 -21.05
CA ARG A 99 6.94 -4.19 -21.91
C ARG A 99 5.94 -5.16 -22.55
N SER A 100 6.44 -6.23 -23.17
CA SER A 100 5.60 -7.28 -23.76
C SER A 100 4.64 -7.93 -22.74
N ARG A 101 5.11 -8.15 -21.50
CA ARG A 101 4.27 -8.71 -20.42
C ARG A 101 3.21 -7.72 -19.91
N LEU A 102 3.55 -6.44 -19.81
CA LEU A 102 2.61 -5.39 -19.42
C LEU A 102 1.54 -5.15 -20.49
N ASP A 103 1.91 -5.19 -21.77
CA ASP A 103 0.98 -5.05 -22.90
C ASP A 103 -0.02 -6.23 -22.95
N ALA A 104 0.45 -7.45 -22.69
CA ALA A 104 -0.41 -8.63 -22.61
C ALA A 104 -1.41 -8.55 -21.44
N VAL A 105 -0.93 -8.17 -20.24
CA VAL A 105 -1.79 -8.03 -19.05
C VAL A 105 -2.77 -6.87 -19.20
N GLY A 106 -2.35 -5.76 -19.81
CA GLY A 106 -3.22 -4.61 -20.08
C GLY A 106 -4.37 -4.94 -21.03
N THR A 107 -4.09 -5.74 -22.06
CA THR A 107 -5.11 -6.20 -23.02
C THR A 107 -6.11 -7.16 -22.36
N GLU A 108 -5.62 -8.11 -21.56
CA GLU A 108 -6.46 -9.07 -20.84
C GLU A 108 -7.35 -8.38 -19.79
N ALA A 109 -6.78 -7.46 -19.00
CA ALA A 109 -7.53 -6.68 -18.02
C ALA A 109 -8.59 -5.78 -18.69
N GLY A 110 -8.26 -5.19 -19.85
CA GLY A 110 -9.21 -4.41 -20.65
C GLY A 110 -10.40 -5.24 -21.15
N GLN A 111 -10.14 -6.48 -21.60
CA GLN A 111 -11.19 -7.40 -22.05
C GLN A 111 -12.09 -7.87 -20.90
N GLN A 112 -11.51 -8.16 -19.73
CA GLN A 112 -12.29 -8.53 -18.54
C GLN A 112 -13.16 -7.37 -18.04
N LEU A 113 -12.63 -6.14 -18.05
CA LEU A 113 -13.39 -4.93 -17.71
C LEU A 113 -14.55 -4.71 -18.71
N ALA A 114 -14.28 -4.84 -20.01
CA ALA A 114 -15.31 -4.72 -21.04
C ALA A 114 -16.43 -5.77 -20.86
N GLY A 115 -16.07 -6.99 -20.47
CA GLY A 115 -17.04 -8.04 -20.11
C GLY A 115 -17.88 -7.67 -18.89
N ALA A 116 -17.26 -7.22 -17.81
CA ALA A 116 -17.95 -6.80 -16.60
C ALA A 116 -18.88 -5.59 -16.83
N LEU A 117 -18.48 -4.64 -17.67
CA LEU A 117 -19.32 -3.50 -18.06
C LEU A 117 -20.52 -3.93 -18.91
N ALA A 118 -20.34 -4.89 -19.82
CA ALA A 118 -21.43 -5.45 -20.62
C ALA A 118 -22.43 -6.24 -19.74
N GLU A 119 -21.93 -6.98 -18.75
CA GLU A 119 -22.77 -7.66 -17.75
C GLU A 119 -23.52 -6.67 -16.87
N LEU A 120 -22.85 -5.62 -16.39
CA LEU A 120 -23.49 -4.55 -15.62
C LEU A 120 -24.57 -3.85 -16.45
N ARG A 121 -24.33 -3.57 -17.72
CA ARG A 121 -25.33 -2.99 -18.63
C ARG A 121 -26.52 -3.91 -18.82
N THR A 122 -26.28 -5.21 -18.96
CA THR A 122 -27.35 -6.21 -19.11
C THR A 122 -28.18 -6.29 -17.82
N ALA A 123 -27.52 -6.34 -16.66
CA ALA A 123 -28.19 -6.33 -15.37
C ALA A 123 -28.96 -5.02 -15.14
N LEU A 124 -28.40 -3.88 -15.53
CA LEU A 124 -29.02 -2.58 -15.39
C LEU A 124 -30.14 -2.36 -16.41
N ALA A 125 -30.12 -3.04 -17.56
CA ALA A 125 -31.20 -3.03 -18.55
C ALA A 125 -32.37 -3.94 -18.15
N GLU A 126 -32.08 -5.06 -17.48
CA GLU A 126 -33.08 -6.01 -16.96
C GLU A 126 -33.71 -5.52 -15.65
N ALA A 127 -32.99 -4.71 -14.86
CA ALA A 127 -33.51 -4.11 -13.65
C ALA A 127 -34.58 -3.05 -13.98
N ASP A 128 -35.80 -3.29 -13.48
CA ASP A 128 -36.90 -2.33 -13.57
C ASP A 128 -36.51 -0.97 -12.95
N LEU A 129 -36.95 0.11 -13.60
CA LEU A 129 -36.66 1.47 -13.16
C LEU A 129 -37.37 1.77 -11.83
N PRO A 130 -36.67 2.27 -10.79
CA PRO A 130 -37.28 2.68 -9.52
C PRO A 130 -38.44 3.64 -9.74
N GLU A 131 -39.46 3.63 -8.90
CA GLU A 131 -40.62 4.55 -9.06
C GLU A 131 -40.29 6.01 -8.74
N ASP A 132 -39.21 6.24 -7.98
CA ASP A 132 -38.75 7.55 -7.54
C ASP A 132 -38.02 8.32 -8.65
N GLY A 133 -38.41 9.57 -8.90
CA GLY A 133 -37.94 10.39 -10.02
C GLY A 133 -36.44 10.68 -9.96
N ASP A 134 -35.91 11.04 -8.79
CA ASP A 134 -34.49 11.34 -8.62
C ASP A 134 -33.62 10.09 -8.82
N SER A 135 -34.14 8.92 -8.45
CA SER A 135 -33.47 7.64 -8.66
C SER A 135 -33.44 7.20 -10.13
N ARG A 136 -34.47 7.59 -10.92
CA ARG A 136 -34.52 7.34 -12.37
C ARG A 136 -33.50 8.19 -13.13
N ASP A 137 -33.34 9.44 -12.73
CA ASP A 137 -32.37 10.35 -13.34
C ASP A 137 -30.93 9.85 -13.09
N LEU A 138 -30.60 9.46 -11.85
CA LEU A 138 -29.28 8.89 -11.53
C LEU A 138 -28.94 7.60 -12.30
N ILE A 139 -29.92 6.71 -12.50
CA ILE A 139 -29.70 5.49 -13.28
C ILE A 139 -29.53 5.81 -14.78
N THR A 140 -30.22 6.85 -15.26
CA THR A 140 -30.08 7.32 -16.64
C THR A 140 -28.70 7.92 -16.87
N ASP A 141 -28.23 8.77 -15.95
CA ASP A 141 -26.88 9.35 -15.98
C ASP A 141 -25.79 8.26 -15.92
N ALA A 142 -25.98 7.23 -15.08
CA ALA A 142 -25.06 6.10 -15.00
C ALA A 142 -25.01 5.29 -16.32
N ARG A 143 -26.14 5.14 -17.01
CA ARG A 143 -26.20 4.47 -18.33
C ARG A 143 -25.50 5.30 -19.40
N ASP A 144 -25.71 6.61 -19.42
CA ASP A 144 -25.07 7.52 -20.36
C ASP A 144 -23.55 7.55 -20.16
N LEU A 145 -23.10 7.61 -18.91
CA LEU A 145 -21.67 7.59 -18.56
C LEU A 145 -21.01 6.26 -18.98
N THR A 146 -21.68 5.12 -18.75
CA THR A 146 -21.19 3.80 -19.16
C THR A 146 -21.04 3.71 -20.68
N GLY A 147 -22.01 4.24 -21.42
CA GLY A 147 -21.95 4.30 -22.90
C GLY A 147 -20.83 5.21 -23.43
N GLU A 148 -20.50 6.28 -22.72
CA GLU A 148 -19.35 7.12 -23.06
C GLU A 148 -18.02 6.41 -22.78
N ILE A 149 -17.89 5.71 -21.65
CA ILE A 149 -16.70 4.95 -21.29
C ILE A 149 -16.44 3.83 -22.32
N GLU A 150 -17.47 3.05 -22.71
CA GLU A 150 -17.33 2.02 -23.75
C GLU A 150 -16.86 2.60 -25.09
N ARG A 151 -17.37 3.78 -25.45
CA ARG A 151 -16.98 4.46 -26.71
C ARG A 151 -15.52 4.87 -26.66
N ARG A 152 -15.07 5.47 -25.56
CA ARG A 152 -13.66 5.85 -25.37
C ARG A 152 -12.75 4.62 -25.31
N LEU A 153 -13.19 3.54 -24.66
CA LEU A 153 -12.42 2.31 -24.58
C LEU A 153 -12.25 1.68 -25.96
N ARG A 154 -13.32 1.62 -26.77
CA ARG A 154 -13.27 1.12 -28.16
C ARG A 154 -12.40 1.99 -29.07
N GLU A 155 -12.43 3.31 -28.88
CA GLU A 155 -11.58 4.25 -29.62
C GLU A 155 -10.09 4.09 -29.25
N ALA A 156 -9.81 3.92 -27.96
CA ALA A 156 -8.46 3.63 -27.48
C ALA A 156 -7.95 2.28 -28.01
N GLU A 157 -8.78 1.23 -27.96
CA GLU A 157 -8.46 -0.10 -28.48
C GLU A 157 -8.21 -0.07 -29.99
N GLY A 158 -9.04 0.67 -30.75
CA GLY A 158 -8.84 0.87 -32.18
C GLY A 158 -7.52 1.58 -32.51
N THR A 159 -7.16 2.60 -31.73
CA THR A 159 -5.89 3.33 -31.90
C THR A 159 -4.68 2.44 -31.61
N VAL A 160 -4.77 1.60 -30.57
CA VAL A 160 -3.73 0.64 -30.22
C VAL A 160 -3.61 -0.43 -31.31
N SER A 161 -4.72 -1.02 -31.74
CA SER A 161 -4.73 -2.02 -32.82
C SER A 161 -4.13 -1.48 -34.12
N ASP A 162 -4.49 -0.25 -34.52
CA ASP A 162 -3.94 0.42 -35.69
C ASP A 162 -2.42 0.63 -35.60
N GLN A 163 -1.90 0.89 -34.39
CA GLN A 163 -0.46 1.01 -34.14
C GLN A 163 0.23 -0.35 -34.33
N TRP A 164 -0.31 -1.42 -33.75
CA TRP A 164 0.22 -2.78 -33.91
C TRP A 164 0.23 -3.25 -35.37
N ASP A 165 -0.83 -2.97 -36.12
CA ASP A 165 -0.90 -3.33 -37.54
C ASP A 165 0.15 -2.57 -38.38
N ARG A 166 0.37 -1.27 -38.11
CA ARG A 166 1.43 -0.49 -38.75
C ARG A 166 2.83 -1.01 -38.42
N GLU A 167 3.07 -1.41 -37.17
CA GLU A 167 4.36 -1.99 -36.75
C GLU A 167 4.62 -3.35 -37.42
N ARG A 168 3.58 -4.18 -37.54
CA ARG A 168 3.65 -5.48 -38.21
C ARG A 168 3.89 -5.36 -39.72
N ASP A 169 3.26 -4.37 -40.35
CA ASP A 169 3.46 -4.05 -41.76
C ASP A 169 4.85 -3.44 -42.03
N GLY A 170 5.35 -2.60 -41.12
CA GLY A 170 6.71 -2.05 -41.18
C GLY A 170 7.78 -3.14 -41.16
N ARG A 171 7.60 -4.16 -40.30
CA ARG A 171 8.50 -5.33 -40.23
C ARG A 171 8.44 -6.22 -41.48
N SER A 172 7.26 -6.37 -42.10
CA SER A 172 7.13 -7.13 -43.36
C SER A 172 7.75 -6.41 -44.56
N ARG A 173 7.64 -5.08 -44.64
CA ARG A 173 8.28 -4.29 -45.72
C ARG A 173 9.81 -4.22 -45.58
N GLY A 174 10.33 -4.16 -44.36
CA GLY A 174 11.79 -4.18 -44.10
C GLY A 174 12.48 -5.50 -44.50
N ARG A 175 11.74 -6.63 -44.49
CA ARG A 175 12.30 -7.93 -44.90
C ARG A 175 12.37 -8.12 -46.42
N GLN A 176 11.54 -7.39 -47.18
CA GLN A 176 11.53 -7.42 -48.65
C GLN A 176 12.46 -6.39 -49.29
N SER A 177 12.82 -5.31 -48.58
CA SER A 177 13.80 -4.32 -49.05
C SER A 177 15.26 -4.74 -48.88
N ASN A 178 15.56 -5.67 -47.96
CA ASN A 178 16.94 -6.15 -47.73
C ASN A 178 17.46 -7.14 -48.79
N ALA A 179 16.67 -7.45 -49.82
CA ALA A 179 17.13 -8.23 -50.98
C ALA A 179 17.65 -7.35 -52.13
N ALA A 180 17.47 -6.02 -52.08
CA ALA A 180 17.92 -5.11 -53.13
C ALA A 180 18.06 -3.67 -52.61
N GLY A 181 19.20 -3.32 -52.02
CA GLY A 181 19.55 -1.92 -51.79
C GLY A 181 20.42 -1.69 -50.58
N THR A 182 21.73 -1.60 -50.83
CA THR A 182 22.73 -0.81 -50.11
C THR A 182 22.34 -0.28 -48.73
N ASN A 183 22.78 -1.02 -47.72
CA ASN A 183 23.30 -0.61 -46.42
C ASN A 183 23.43 0.93 -46.25
N ASP A 184 22.42 1.56 -45.64
CA ASP A 184 22.56 2.85 -44.96
C ASP A 184 21.93 2.72 -43.57
N GLY A 185 22.63 2.02 -42.70
CA GLY A 185 22.38 1.95 -41.27
C GLY A 185 23.71 2.14 -40.58
N VAL A 186 23.82 3.16 -39.74
CA VAL A 186 25.02 3.43 -38.95
C VAL A 186 25.10 2.36 -37.86
N MET A 187 26.00 1.40 -38.04
CA MET A 187 26.40 0.47 -36.99
C MET A 187 27.43 1.20 -36.12
N ILE A 188 27.07 1.53 -34.88
CA ILE A 188 28.03 1.96 -33.87
C ILE A 188 28.63 0.68 -33.30
N ASP A 189 29.90 0.43 -33.59
CA ASP A 189 30.65 -0.67 -33.01
C ASP A 189 30.96 -0.32 -31.54
N VAL A 190 30.35 -1.05 -30.61
CA VAL A 190 30.62 -0.93 -29.18
C VAL A 190 31.61 -2.03 -28.86
N SER A 191 32.89 -1.69 -28.84
CA SER A 191 33.93 -2.56 -28.29
C SER A 191 33.73 -2.59 -26.77
N ASP A 192 33.35 -3.76 -26.27
CA ASP A 192 33.34 -4.10 -24.85
C ASP A 192 34.80 -4.24 -24.40
N ASP A 193 35.37 -3.18 -23.84
CA ASP A 193 36.70 -3.22 -23.21
C ASP A 193 36.53 -3.81 -21.80
N GLY A 194 36.46 -5.15 -21.78
CA GLY A 194 36.20 -5.96 -20.60
C GLY A 194 37.21 -7.10 -20.49
N ASP A 195 38.42 -6.75 -20.04
CA ASP A 195 39.31 -7.53 -19.16
C ASP A 195 39.23 -9.07 -19.24
N ASP A 196 39.91 -9.66 -20.23
CA ASP A 196 40.44 -11.03 -20.13
C ASP A 196 41.97 -10.92 -20.04
N GLY A 197 42.47 -10.99 -18.81
CA GLY A 197 43.90 -11.07 -18.53
C GLY A 197 44.50 -12.38 -19.05
N ASP A 198 45.22 -12.32 -20.15
CA ASP A 198 46.21 -13.34 -20.52
C ASP A 198 47.54 -12.66 -20.88
N GLY A 199 48.59 -13.11 -20.21
CA GLY A 199 49.87 -12.45 -20.18
C GLY A 199 50.71 -12.68 -21.44
N GLY A 200 51.20 -11.57 -21.98
CA GLY A 200 52.51 -11.47 -22.62
C GLY A 200 52.54 -11.75 -24.13
N ASP A 201 52.70 -10.69 -24.92
CA ASP A 201 53.78 -10.63 -25.90
C ASP A 201 54.06 -9.18 -26.29
N ASP A 202 55.35 -8.88 -26.41
CA ASP A 202 55.91 -7.59 -26.78
C ASP A 202 55.47 -7.17 -28.19
N SER A 203 55.07 -5.92 -28.38
CA SER A 203 55.34 -5.17 -29.61
C SER A 203 55.09 -3.67 -29.42
N ASP A 204 56.15 -2.93 -29.70
CA ASP A 204 56.23 -1.50 -29.86
C ASP A 204 55.40 -1.01 -31.06
N ASP A 205 54.52 -0.02 -30.85
CA ASP A 205 54.37 1.01 -31.87
C ASP A 205 53.95 2.36 -31.27
N SER A 206 54.78 3.34 -31.59
CA SER A 206 54.69 4.71 -31.16
C SER A 206 53.87 5.50 -32.18
N SER A 207 52.64 5.88 -31.84
CA SER A 207 51.86 6.81 -32.68
C SER A 207 50.95 7.75 -31.87
N ARG A 208 51.60 8.75 -31.25
CA ARG A 208 51.34 10.18 -31.54
C ARG A 208 49.91 10.72 -31.36
N SER A 209 49.62 11.26 -30.18
CA SER A 209 48.56 12.26 -29.98
C SER A 209 48.83 13.54 -30.77
N PRO A 210 47.76 14.21 -31.22
CA PRO A 210 47.68 15.65 -30.97
C PRO A 210 46.31 16.10 -30.40
N ALA A 211 46.45 16.86 -29.31
CA ALA A 211 45.60 17.87 -28.68
C ALA A 211 44.31 18.39 -29.36
N ALA A 212 43.28 18.63 -28.53
CA ALA A 212 42.59 19.94 -28.31
C ALA A 212 41.30 19.66 -27.51
N ASP A 213 41.32 19.72 -26.17
CA ASP A 213 41.04 20.92 -25.36
C ASP A 213 40.04 21.89 -26.01
N GLY A 214 38.76 21.66 -25.71
CA GLY A 214 37.62 22.49 -26.05
C GLY A 214 36.79 22.80 -24.81
N SER A 215 37.35 23.61 -23.90
CA SER A 215 36.65 24.62 -23.10
C SER A 215 35.11 24.52 -23.01
N ASN A 216 34.61 23.59 -22.20
CA ASN A 216 33.29 23.74 -21.55
C ASN A 216 33.47 24.52 -20.24
N ALA A 217 33.87 25.78 -20.36
CA ALA A 217 34.15 26.65 -19.22
C ALA A 217 32.88 27.37 -18.67
N ASP A 218 31.70 26.76 -18.78
CA ASP A 218 30.45 27.35 -18.27
C ASP A 218 29.42 26.32 -17.81
N ALA A 219 29.87 25.12 -17.43
CA ALA A 219 29.08 24.24 -16.58
C ALA A 219 29.65 24.36 -15.16
N PRO A 220 28.85 24.67 -14.13
CA PRO A 220 29.32 24.58 -12.76
C PRO A 220 29.78 23.14 -12.52
N SER A 221 31.10 22.94 -12.44
CA SER A 221 31.68 21.68 -12.03
C SER A 221 31.38 21.53 -10.55
N VAL A 222 30.53 20.55 -10.21
CA VAL A 222 30.25 20.23 -8.82
C VAL A 222 31.45 19.46 -8.29
N ASP A 223 32.15 20.05 -7.32
CA ASP A 223 33.24 19.39 -6.62
C ASP A 223 32.65 18.35 -5.67
N VAL A 224 32.50 17.12 -6.18
CA VAL A 224 31.91 15.99 -5.45
C VAL A 224 32.63 15.75 -4.12
N ASP A 225 33.96 15.95 -4.08
CA ASP A 225 34.74 15.80 -2.86
C ASP A 225 34.32 16.81 -1.77
N ALA A 226 34.02 18.06 -2.16
CA ALA A 226 33.58 19.09 -1.22
C ALA A 226 32.14 18.84 -0.73
N GLU A 227 31.26 18.35 -1.60
CA GLU A 227 29.89 17.98 -1.23
C GLU A 227 29.85 16.76 -0.30
N LEU A 228 30.73 15.78 -0.54
CA LEU A 228 30.83 14.60 0.32
C LEU A 228 31.39 14.95 1.72
N GLU A 229 32.35 15.87 1.80
CA GLU A 229 32.84 16.36 3.09
C GLU A 229 31.72 17.08 3.85
N SER A 230 30.91 17.91 3.18
CA SER A 230 29.79 18.61 3.82
C SER A 230 28.71 17.67 4.36
N ILE A 231 28.40 16.59 3.64
CA ILE A 231 27.43 15.58 4.08
C ILE A 231 27.99 14.76 5.26
N LYS A 232 29.30 14.49 5.24
CA LYS A 232 29.98 13.79 6.33
C LYS A 232 30.00 14.62 7.61
N ASP A 233 30.31 15.92 7.52
CA ASP A 233 30.28 16.82 8.66
C ASP A 233 28.87 16.95 9.26
N GLU A 234 27.82 17.02 8.42
CA GLU A 234 26.41 17.05 8.88
C GLU A 234 26.02 15.74 9.58
N LEU A 235 26.48 14.59 9.08
CA LEU A 235 26.22 13.29 9.70
C LEU A 235 26.95 13.15 11.04
N ASP A 236 28.23 13.55 11.10
CA ASP A 236 29.03 13.51 12.33
C ASP A 236 28.44 14.45 13.41
N GLU A 237 27.88 15.61 13.03
CA GLU A 237 27.17 16.51 13.95
C GLU A 237 25.84 15.92 14.43
N ALA A 238 25.08 15.29 13.55
CA ALA A 238 23.83 14.63 13.90
C ALA A 238 24.05 13.43 14.84
N GLU A 239 25.10 12.64 14.60
CA GLU A 239 25.48 11.51 15.45
C GLU A 239 25.92 11.98 16.84
N GLN A 240 26.74 13.04 16.92
CA GLN A 240 27.12 13.66 18.19
C GLN A 240 25.91 14.22 18.96
N ALA A 241 24.94 14.82 18.27
CA ALA A 241 23.72 15.33 18.91
C ALA A 241 22.85 14.21 19.49
N ILE A 242 22.87 13.01 18.89
CA ILE A 242 22.19 11.82 19.40
C ILE A 242 22.95 11.28 20.62
N ASP A 243 24.26 11.12 20.54
CA ASP A 243 25.09 10.65 21.66
C ASP A 243 25.00 11.59 22.88
N ASP A 244 25.01 12.91 22.67
CA ASP A 244 24.83 13.90 23.74
C ASP A 244 23.42 13.85 24.35
N ALA A 245 22.38 13.58 23.54
CA ALA A 245 21.02 13.39 24.05
C ALA A 245 20.88 12.10 24.86
N GLU A 246 21.53 11.00 24.45
CA GLU A 246 21.55 9.75 25.21
C GLU A 246 22.36 9.88 26.52
N ARG A 247 23.40 10.71 26.52
CA ARG A 247 24.22 11.01 27.71
C ARG A 247 23.51 11.89 28.74
N ASP A 248 22.66 12.82 28.31
CA ASP A 248 21.86 13.66 29.22
C ASP A 248 20.67 12.89 29.84
N GLU A 249 20.22 11.81 29.20
CA GLU A 249 19.18 10.91 29.74
C GLU A 249 19.72 9.87 30.76
N ASN A 250 21.04 9.59 30.78
CA ASN A 250 21.69 8.71 31.76
C ASN A 250 23.01 9.30 32.29
N PRO A 251 23.01 10.12 33.36
CA PRO A 251 24.21 10.77 33.85
C PRO A 251 25.05 9.88 34.78
N ASP A 252 25.22 8.58 34.46
CA ASP A 252 26.18 7.72 35.17
C ASP A 252 26.47 6.40 34.44
N GLU A 253 27.49 6.39 33.58
CA GLU A 253 28.38 5.22 33.44
C GLU A 253 29.72 5.69 32.86
N SER A 254 30.50 6.41 33.66
CA SER A 254 31.94 6.53 33.44
C SER A 254 32.59 5.21 33.88
N THR A 255 32.77 4.28 32.94
CA THR A 255 33.69 3.15 33.13
C THR A 255 35.10 3.62 32.81
N ASP A 256 35.82 3.97 33.87
CA ASP A 256 37.28 3.91 33.91
C ASP A 256 37.71 2.46 33.64
N ASP A 257 38.16 2.16 32.42
CA ASP A 257 38.96 0.96 32.14
C ASP A 257 40.45 1.32 32.33
N ASP A 258 40.89 1.31 33.59
CA ASP A 258 42.30 1.24 33.92
C ASP A 258 42.81 -0.20 33.70
N ASP A 259 43.65 -0.28 32.68
CA ASP A 259 44.55 -1.35 32.25
C ASP A 259 45.18 -2.15 33.40
N ASP A 260 44.83 -3.43 33.52
CA ASP A 260 45.52 -4.38 34.40
C ASP A 260 45.80 -5.68 33.64
N THR A 261 46.80 -5.63 32.75
CA THR A 261 47.46 -6.82 32.21
C THR A 261 48.98 -6.69 32.24
N ASP A 262 49.63 -7.12 33.33
CA ASP A 262 50.84 -7.96 33.24
C ASP A 262 51.27 -8.54 34.61
N ALA A 263 51.01 -9.82 34.84
CA ALA A 263 51.84 -10.69 35.69
C ALA A 263 51.38 -12.16 35.58
N THR A 264 52.04 -12.95 34.72
CA THR A 264 52.61 -14.29 35.05
C THR A 264 53.42 -14.86 33.89
#